data_AF-A0A066PQ31-F1
#
_entry.id   AF-A0A066PQ31-F1
#
_cell.length_a   1.000
_cell.length_b   1.000
_cell.length_c   1.000
_cell.angle_alpha   90.00
_cell.angle_beta   90.00
_cell.angle_gamma   90.00
#
_symmetry.space_group_name_H-M   'P 1'
#
loop_
_entity.id
_entity.type
_entity.pdbx_description
1 polymer ?
#
loop_
_entity_poly.entity_id
_entity_poly.type
_entity_poly.pdbx_seq_one_letter_code
_entity_poly.pdbx_strand_id
1 'polypeptide(L)'
;MGVTLRTVVRSAHLCKPCGFACDPSPRQARKEALAAVAIYHLSVKTVSRSSGRSAVAAAAYRSGIRLACERDGRMHDYTRKRGVVESFIVAPAGAEAWALDRSALWNRAEAAETRKNSTVAREYELALPAELPEGERVALARRFAETVVERFGVVADVALHEPHREGDQRNWHAHILTTTRVANENGLGDKTRELDGRTTGPALVEGLREAWAEQVNAALERARVTARVDHRSFARRDAERGLDPRDRFRPPGVHLGPGAMAIERRAARERMRGLSDDAGVMARHRAKQLRGASRRDAMREERSERHLEGPK
;
A
#
# COMPACT_ATOMS: atom_id res chain seq x y z
N MET A 1 51.07 -5.24 -16.67
CA MET A 1 50.79 -3.85 -16.24
C MET A 1 49.45 -3.86 -15.51
N GLY A 2 49.50 -3.91 -14.18
CA GLY A 2 48.29 -4.00 -13.33
C GLY A 2 47.80 -2.62 -12.94
N VAL A 3 46.53 -2.33 -13.21
CA VAL A 3 45.85 -1.10 -12.82
C VAL A 3 45.16 -1.33 -11.47
N THR A 4 45.62 -0.63 -10.45
CA THR A 4 45.07 -0.63 -9.09
C THR A 4 43.75 0.14 -9.03
N LEU A 5 42.69 -0.55 -8.59
CA LEU A 5 41.40 0.04 -8.23
C LEU A 5 41.56 1.00 -7.04
N ARG A 6 41.28 2.29 -7.25
CA ARG A 6 41.09 3.25 -6.15
C ARG A 6 39.71 3.02 -5.52
N THR A 7 39.69 2.39 -4.36
CA THR A 7 38.53 2.36 -3.47
C THR A 7 38.27 3.76 -2.94
N VAL A 8 37.16 4.38 -3.34
CA VAL A 8 36.66 5.61 -2.71
C VAL A 8 36.03 5.21 -1.38
N VAL A 9 36.83 5.32 -0.30
CA VAL A 9 36.33 5.15 1.07
C VAL A 9 35.42 6.34 1.37
N ARG A 10 34.13 6.08 1.64
CA ARG A 10 33.18 7.09 2.11
C ARG A 10 33.73 7.69 3.41
N SER A 11 33.87 9.02 3.42
CA SER A 11 34.38 9.79 4.56
C SER A 11 33.51 9.55 5.80
N ALA A 12 34.05 8.81 6.77
CA ALA A 12 33.49 8.74 8.12
C ALA A 12 33.49 10.15 8.72
N HIS A 13 32.39 10.55 9.36
CA HIS A 13 32.34 11.80 10.11
C HIS A 13 33.30 11.70 11.30
N LEU A 14 34.43 12.40 11.21
CA LEU A 14 35.44 12.46 12.26
C LEU A 14 34.93 13.33 13.42
N CYS A 15 34.99 12.79 14.63
CA CYS A 15 34.70 13.51 15.86
C CYS A 15 35.81 14.57 16.11
N LYS A 16 35.45 15.87 16.07
CA LYS A 16 36.39 17.00 16.15
C LYS A 16 37.35 17.05 17.37
N PRO A 17 37.09 16.42 18.53
CA PRO A 17 38.04 16.46 19.66
C PRO A 17 39.12 15.37 19.65
N CYS A 18 38.92 14.22 18.99
CA CYS A 18 39.79 13.05 19.20
C CYS A 18 40.30 12.33 17.93
N GLY A 19 39.81 12.66 16.74
CA GLY A 19 40.38 12.14 15.48
C GLY A 19 40.20 10.63 15.21
N PHE A 20 39.52 9.88 16.07
CA PHE A 20 39.20 8.46 15.87
C PHE A 20 37.72 8.25 15.49
N ALA A 21 37.42 7.15 14.79
CA ALA A 21 36.05 6.69 14.56
C ALA A 21 35.42 6.29 15.91
N CYS A 22 34.52 7.12 16.43
CA CYS A 22 33.82 6.86 17.69
C CYS A 22 32.50 6.13 17.41
N ASP A 23 32.12 5.19 18.27
CA ASP A 23 30.78 4.63 18.25
C ASP A 23 29.71 5.74 18.43
N PRO A 24 28.58 5.67 17.71
CA PRO A 24 27.54 6.68 17.78
C PRO A 24 27.00 6.79 19.21
N SER A 25 26.81 8.01 19.69
CA SER A 25 26.23 8.24 21.03
C SER A 25 24.86 7.55 21.17
N PRO A 26 24.43 7.13 22.37
CA PRO A 26 23.12 6.51 22.57
C PRO A 26 21.93 7.33 22.04
N ARG A 27 22.07 8.67 22.00
CA ARG A 27 21.06 9.56 21.38
C ARG A 27 21.09 9.50 19.86
N GLN A 28 22.26 9.34 19.26
CA GLN A 28 22.45 9.22 17.82
C GLN A 28 22.02 7.85 17.32
N ALA A 29 22.43 6.78 18.00
CA ALA A 29 21.95 5.41 17.76
C ALA A 29 20.42 5.32 17.92
N ARG A 30 19.84 6.01 18.92
CA ARG A 30 18.37 6.09 19.08
C ARG A 30 17.69 6.90 17.98
N LYS A 31 18.30 7.96 17.46
CA LYS A 31 17.78 8.74 16.33
C LYS A 31 17.85 7.95 15.02
N GLU A 32 18.90 7.18 14.81
CA GLU A 32 19.07 6.25 13.69
C GLU A 32 18.09 5.07 13.78
N ALA A 33 17.90 4.50 14.98
CA ALA A 33 16.90 3.46 15.23
C ALA A 33 15.44 3.97 15.11
N LEU A 34 15.17 5.22 15.46
CA LEU A 34 13.87 5.88 15.24
C LEU A 34 13.64 6.27 13.76
N ALA A 35 14.72 6.42 12.98
CA ALA A 35 14.65 6.66 11.54
C ALA A 35 14.39 5.35 10.76
N ALA A 36 14.91 4.22 11.24
CA ALA A 36 14.71 2.88 10.68
C ALA A 36 13.40 2.22 11.18
N VAL A 37 12.27 2.88 10.93
CA VAL A 37 10.95 2.27 11.19
C VAL A 37 10.41 1.74 9.86
N ALA A 38 10.74 0.49 9.56
CA ALA A 38 10.14 -0.23 8.45
C ALA A 38 8.62 -0.29 8.66
N ILE A 39 7.85 0.18 7.69
CA ILE A 39 6.39 0.25 7.74
C ILE A 39 5.82 -1.04 7.16
N TYR A 40 4.90 -1.67 7.88
CA TYR A 40 4.11 -2.77 7.35
C TYR A 40 2.78 -2.27 6.78
N HIS A 41 2.50 -2.60 5.53
CA HIS A 41 1.15 -2.51 4.96
C HIS A 41 0.97 -3.57 3.88
N LEU A 42 -0.15 -4.27 3.96
CA LEU A 42 -0.75 -5.02 2.86
C LEU A 42 -2.27 -4.87 2.97
N SER A 43 -2.91 -4.40 1.91
CA SER A 43 -4.38 -4.44 1.79
C SER A 43 -4.81 -5.04 0.48
N VAL A 44 -5.93 -5.77 0.50
CA VAL A 44 -6.52 -6.41 -0.68
C VAL A 44 -7.89 -5.80 -0.96
N LYS A 45 -8.11 -5.31 -2.17
CA LYS A 45 -9.32 -4.60 -2.58
C LYS A 45 -9.81 -5.12 -3.92
N THR A 46 -11.11 -5.09 -4.16
CA THR A 46 -11.68 -5.44 -5.46
C THR A 46 -11.91 -4.19 -6.31
N VAL A 47 -11.80 -4.36 -7.63
CA VAL A 47 -12.27 -3.39 -8.62
C VAL A 47 -13.56 -3.93 -9.21
N SER A 48 -14.67 -3.27 -8.94
CA SER A 48 -15.99 -3.72 -9.39
C SER A 48 -16.68 -2.66 -10.24
N ARG A 49 -17.37 -3.12 -11.28
CA ARG A 49 -18.18 -2.27 -12.17
C ARG A 49 -19.31 -1.55 -11.45
N SER A 50 -19.90 -2.14 -10.42
CA SER A 50 -20.97 -1.49 -9.66
C SER A 50 -20.51 -0.23 -8.92
N SER A 51 -19.19 -0.09 -8.69
CA SER A 51 -18.57 1.11 -8.15
C SER A 51 -18.14 2.14 -9.23
N GLY A 52 -18.55 1.92 -10.49
CA GLY A 52 -18.18 2.77 -11.62
C GLY A 52 -16.71 2.66 -12.03
N ARG A 53 -16.00 1.61 -11.58
CA ARG A 53 -14.58 1.39 -11.86
C ARG A 53 -14.40 0.44 -13.04
N SER A 54 -13.29 0.62 -13.76
CA SER A 54 -12.81 -0.26 -14.82
C SER A 54 -11.41 -0.78 -14.49
N ALA A 55 -11.11 -2.00 -14.93
CA ALA A 55 -9.77 -2.58 -14.86
C ALA A 55 -8.77 -1.82 -15.75
N VAL A 56 -9.18 -1.40 -16.96
CA VAL A 56 -8.34 -0.59 -17.87
C VAL A 56 -8.01 0.76 -17.25
N ALA A 57 -9.03 1.45 -16.71
CA ALA A 57 -8.82 2.72 -16.00
C ALA A 57 -7.90 2.54 -14.79
N ALA A 58 -8.08 1.44 -14.04
CA ALA A 58 -7.28 1.12 -12.87
C ALA A 58 -5.80 0.89 -13.25
N ALA A 59 -5.54 0.12 -14.31
CA ALA A 59 -4.20 -0.15 -14.79
C ALA A 59 -3.50 1.12 -15.30
N ALA A 60 -4.18 1.90 -16.13
CA ALA A 60 -3.66 3.17 -16.66
C ALA A 60 -3.32 4.15 -15.52
N TYR A 61 -4.19 4.27 -14.51
CA TYR A 61 -3.97 5.16 -13.37
C TYR A 61 -2.75 4.79 -12.52
N ARG A 62 -2.45 3.49 -12.37
CA ARG A 62 -1.35 3.00 -11.55
C ARG A 62 -0.03 3.12 -12.30
N SER A 63 0.01 2.63 -13.54
CA SER A 63 1.21 2.71 -14.39
C SER A 63 1.48 4.10 -14.97
N GLY A 64 0.56 5.05 -14.85
CA GLY A 64 0.76 6.42 -15.33
C GLY A 64 0.79 6.52 -16.86
N ILE A 65 0.05 5.66 -17.55
CA ILE A 65 0.03 5.59 -19.02
C ILE A 65 -1.34 5.97 -19.59
N ARG A 66 -1.44 5.94 -20.91
CA ARG A 66 -2.69 6.08 -21.64
C ARG A 66 -3.16 4.71 -22.15
N LEU A 67 -4.41 4.33 -21.83
CA LEU A 67 -5.05 3.10 -22.34
C LEU A 67 -6.48 3.38 -22.82
N ALA A 68 -6.89 2.72 -23.91
CA ALA A 68 -8.27 2.74 -24.39
C ALA A 68 -9.04 1.55 -23.82
N CYS A 69 -10.23 1.82 -23.28
CA CYS A 69 -11.17 0.80 -22.81
C CYS A 69 -12.19 0.50 -23.91
N GLU A 70 -12.12 -0.70 -24.49
CA GLU A 70 -13.00 -1.12 -25.58
C GLU A 70 -14.46 -1.24 -25.13
N ARG A 71 -14.68 -1.64 -23.87
CA ARG A 71 -16.01 -1.87 -23.31
C ARG A 71 -16.87 -0.61 -23.22
N ASP A 72 -16.27 0.52 -22.84
CA ASP A 72 -16.99 1.79 -22.68
C ASP A 72 -16.55 2.88 -23.66
N GLY A 73 -15.62 2.56 -24.58
CA GLY A 73 -15.13 3.44 -25.63
C GLY A 73 -14.30 4.62 -25.11
N ARG A 74 -13.88 4.61 -23.83
CA ARG A 74 -13.18 5.75 -23.21
C ARG A 74 -11.67 5.60 -23.30
N MET A 75 -11.01 6.74 -23.48
CA MET A 75 -9.56 6.88 -23.34
C MET A 75 -9.23 7.29 -21.91
N HIS A 76 -8.43 6.48 -21.21
CA HIS A 76 -7.93 6.76 -19.87
C HIS A 76 -6.48 7.25 -19.96
N ASP A 77 -6.27 8.56 -19.87
CA ASP A 77 -4.95 9.19 -19.99
C ASP A 77 -4.42 9.68 -18.64
N TYR A 78 -3.45 8.96 -18.10
CA TYR A 78 -2.75 9.33 -16.86
C TYR A 78 -1.27 9.63 -17.07
N THR A 79 -0.86 9.96 -18.31
CA THR A 79 0.54 10.30 -18.67
C THR A 79 1.10 11.50 -17.91
N ARG A 80 0.24 12.34 -17.34
CA ARG A 80 0.63 13.47 -16.48
C ARG A 80 0.93 13.08 -15.04
N LYS A 81 0.66 11.83 -14.65
CA LYS A 81 0.95 11.32 -13.31
C LYS A 81 2.47 11.28 -13.11
N ARG A 82 2.90 11.69 -11.93
CA ARG A 82 4.32 11.63 -11.52
C ARG A 82 4.49 10.59 -10.42
N GLY A 83 5.74 10.17 -10.22
CA GLY A 83 6.10 9.26 -9.16
C GLY A 83 5.71 7.82 -9.42
N VAL A 84 5.62 7.41 -10.69
CA VAL A 84 5.70 5.99 -11.07
C VAL A 84 7.19 5.72 -11.27
N VAL A 85 7.72 4.80 -10.46
CA VAL A 85 9.15 4.46 -10.47
C VAL A 85 9.41 3.38 -11.51
N GLU A 86 8.60 2.34 -11.46
CA GLU A 86 8.72 1.15 -12.30
C GLU A 86 7.32 0.58 -12.52
N SER A 87 7.08 -0.01 -13.70
CA SER A 87 5.86 -0.79 -13.93
C SER A 87 6.13 -1.98 -14.85
N PHE A 88 5.65 -3.16 -14.45
CA PHE A 88 5.90 -4.41 -15.18
C PHE A 88 4.75 -5.39 -14.95
N ILE A 89 4.65 -6.39 -15.82
CA ILE A 89 3.67 -7.47 -15.71
C ILE A 89 4.40 -8.77 -15.35
N VAL A 90 3.82 -9.52 -14.42
CA VAL A 90 4.19 -10.90 -14.10
C VAL A 90 3.03 -11.79 -14.53
N ALA A 91 3.31 -12.75 -15.39
CA ALA A 91 2.33 -13.68 -15.93
C ALA A 91 2.74 -15.12 -15.58
N PRO A 92 1.79 -16.05 -15.41
CA PRO A 92 2.10 -17.46 -15.29
C PRO A 92 2.67 -17.99 -16.61
N ALA A 93 3.43 -19.08 -16.51
CA ALA A 93 3.98 -19.75 -17.68
C ALA A 93 2.88 -20.11 -18.70
N GLY A 94 3.13 -19.80 -19.97
CA GLY A 94 2.21 -20.01 -21.08
C GLY A 94 1.35 -18.79 -21.43
N ALA A 95 1.14 -17.83 -20.51
CA ALA A 95 0.32 -16.65 -20.78
C ALA A 95 1.10 -15.44 -21.33
N GLU A 96 2.44 -15.48 -21.34
CA GLU A 96 3.32 -14.34 -21.59
C GLU A 96 3.11 -13.70 -22.97
N ALA A 97 2.82 -14.53 -23.99
CA ALA A 97 2.67 -14.10 -25.38
C ALA A 97 1.60 -13.01 -25.57
N TRP A 98 0.56 -13.00 -24.72
CA TRP A 98 -0.52 -12.02 -24.80
C TRP A 98 -0.64 -11.15 -23.53
N ALA A 99 -0.22 -11.66 -22.37
CA ALA A 99 -0.44 -10.99 -21.09
C ALA A 99 0.53 -9.83 -20.85
N LEU A 100 1.71 -9.82 -21.50
CA LEU A 100 2.71 -8.75 -21.31
C LEU A 100 2.33 -7.43 -22.01
N ASP A 101 1.38 -7.46 -22.94
CA ASP A 101 0.76 -6.23 -23.44
C ASP A 101 -0.34 -5.78 -22.48
N ARG A 102 -0.10 -4.66 -21.78
CA ARG A 102 -1.00 -4.13 -20.76
C ARG A 102 -2.38 -3.76 -21.31
N SER A 103 -2.46 -3.25 -22.55
CA SER A 103 -3.74 -2.89 -23.15
C SER A 103 -4.59 -4.12 -23.45
N ALA A 104 -3.98 -5.13 -24.07
CA ALA A 104 -4.59 -6.42 -24.40
C ALA A 104 -5.01 -7.16 -23.13
N LEU A 105 -4.15 -7.21 -22.11
CA LEU A 105 -4.45 -7.82 -20.81
C LEU A 105 -5.72 -7.25 -20.20
N TRP A 106 -5.80 -5.92 -20.05
CA TRP A 106 -6.89 -5.31 -19.31
C TRP A 106 -8.19 -5.18 -20.10
N ASN A 107 -8.13 -5.06 -21.43
CA ASN A 107 -9.32 -5.20 -22.26
C ASN A 107 -9.85 -6.64 -22.26
N ARG A 108 -8.98 -7.66 -22.27
CA ARG A 108 -9.38 -9.06 -22.12
C ARG A 108 -10.01 -9.34 -20.75
N ALA A 109 -9.47 -8.75 -19.68
CA ALA A 109 -10.05 -8.84 -18.33
C ALA A 109 -11.44 -8.21 -18.25
N GLU A 110 -11.65 -7.06 -18.89
CA GLU A 110 -12.99 -6.46 -19.01
C GLU A 110 -13.94 -7.35 -19.83
N ALA A 111 -13.50 -7.85 -20.99
CA ALA A 111 -14.33 -8.67 -21.87
C ALA A 111 -14.75 -10.01 -21.22
N ALA A 112 -13.92 -10.60 -20.36
CA ALA A 112 -14.20 -11.87 -19.68
C ALA A 112 -15.33 -11.78 -18.63
N GLU A 113 -15.78 -10.58 -18.28
CA GLU A 113 -16.84 -10.34 -17.31
C GLU A 113 -18.11 -9.81 -17.99
N THR A 114 -19.23 -10.50 -17.80
CA THR A 114 -20.48 -10.20 -18.54
C THR A 114 -21.51 -9.43 -17.71
N ARG A 115 -21.34 -9.33 -16.39
CA ARG A 115 -22.35 -8.73 -15.50
C ARG A 115 -21.99 -7.28 -15.16
N LYS A 116 -23.02 -6.45 -14.94
CA LYS A 116 -22.87 -5.03 -14.53
C LYS A 116 -22.24 -4.83 -13.16
N ASN A 117 -22.26 -5.86 -12.30
CA ASN A 117 -21.69 -5.85 -10.96
C ASN A 117 -20.46 -6.77 -10.82
N SER A 118 -19.89 -7.24 -11.94
CA SER A 118 -18.69 -8.07 -11.90
C SER A 118 -17.51 -7.35 -11.24
N THR A 119 -16.79 -8.09 -10.40
CA THR A 119 -15.40 -7.78 -10.04
C THR A 119 -14.53 -8.11 -11.26
N VAL A 120 -13.83 -7.09 -11.75
CA VAL A 120 -13.02 -7.14 -12.99
C VAL A 120 -11.52 -7.21 -12.72
N ALA A 121 -11.09 -6.80 -11.53
CA ALA A 121 -9.71 -6.94 -11.07
C ALA A 121 -9.66 -7.01 -9.55
N ARG A 122 -8.52 -7.46 -9.01
CA ARG A 122 -8.19 -7.38 -7.58
C ARG A 122 -6.89 -6.62 -7.40
N GLU A 123 -6.81 -5.82 -6.35
CA GLU A 123 -5.66 -4.97 -6.06
C GLU A 123 -5.05 -5.38 -4.73
N TYR A 124 -3.73 -5.51 -4.72
CA TYR A 124 -2.90 -5.66 -3.53
C TYR A 124 -2.06 -4.39 -3.41
N GLU A 125 -2.19 -3.68 -2.31
CA GLU A 125 -1.45 -2.45 -2.02
C GLU A 125 -0.44 -2.74 -0.92
N LEU A 126 0.85 -2.56 -1.22
CA LEU A 126 1.97 -2.93 -0.37
C LEU A 126 2.77 -1.69 0.04
N ALA A 127 3.17 -1.58 1.31
CA ALA A 127 4.20 -0.63 1.70
C ALA A 127 5.59 -1.24 1.50
N LEU A 128 6.49 -0.52 0.84
CA LEU A 128 7.86 -0.91 0.60
C LEU A 128 8.78 -0.19 1.62
N PRO A 129 9.77 -0.88 2.22
CA PRO A 129 10.65 -0.24 3.19
C PRO A 129 11.47 0.88 2.53
N ALA A 130 11.46 2.07 3.15
CA ALA A 130 12.22 3.22 2.67
C ALA A 130 13.74 3.02 2.83
N GLU A 131 14.12 2.10 3.70
CA GLU A 131 15.50 1.69 3.99
C GLU A 131 16.14 0.88 2.85
N LEU A 132 15.33 0.30 1.95
CA LEU A 132 15.82 -0.45 0.81
C LEU A 132 16.11 0.46 -0.39
N PRO A 133 17.20 0.23 -1.14
CA PRO A 133 17.43 0.90 -2.40
C PRO A 133 16.35 0.53 -3.43
N GLU A 134 16.18 1.38 -4.44
CA GLU A 134 15.12 1.22 -5.44
C GLU A 134 15.09 -0.17 -6.10
N GLY A 135 16.24 -0.69 -6.55
CA GLY A 135 16.32 -2.01 -7.16
C GLY A 135 15.86 -3.15 -6.25
N GLU A 136 16.19 -3.09 -4.94
CA GLU A 136 15.71 -4.09 -3.96
C GLU A 136 14.21 -3.97 -3.71
N ARG A 137 13.65 -2.75 -3.77
CA ARG A 137 12.19 -2.56 -3.67
C ARG A 137 11.45 -3.12 -4.89
N VAL A 138 12.00 -2.91 -6.09
CA VAL A 138 11.47 -3.50 -7.33
C VAL A 138 11.52 -5.02 -7.25
N ALA A 139 12.67 -5.60 -6.85
CA ALA A 139 12.83 -7.04 -6.70
C ALA A 139 11.88 -7.63 -5.64
N LEU A 140 11.70 -6.94 -4.51
CA LEU A 140 10.79 -7.35 -3.45
C LEU A 140 9.32 -7.33 -3.92
N ALA A 141 8.89 -6.29 -4.63
CA ALA A 141 7.54 -6.22 -5.19
C ALA A 141 7.31 -7.30 -6.27
N ARG A 142 8.31 -7.56 -7.11
CA ARG A 142 8.27 -8.64 -8.12
C ARG A 142 8.10 -10.00 -7.44
N ARG A 143 8.90 -10.31 -6.43
CA ARG A 143 8.83 -11.57 -5.69
C ARG A 143 7.45 -11.81 -5.08
N PHE A 144 6.85 -10.78 -4.50
CA PHE A 144 5.51 -10.90 -3.96
C PHE A 144 4.45 -11.06 -5.06
N ALA A 145 4.60 -10.36 -6.19
CA ALA A 145 3.74 -10.57 -7.36
C ALA A 145 3.83 -12.01 -7.89
N GLU A 146 5.03 -12.58 -7.98
CA GLU A 146 5.27 -13.98 -8.34
C GLU A 146 4.56 -14.93 -7.36
N THR A 147 4.65 -14.68 -6.05
CA THR A 147 3.90 -15.46 -5.03
C THR A 147 2.38 -15.45 -5.29
N VAL A 148 1.83 -14.29 -5.67
CA VAL A 148 0.40 -14.16 -6.00
C VAL A 148 0.05 -14.88 -7.32
N VAL A 149 0.90 -14.76 -8.34
CA VAL A 149 0.73 -15.42 -9.64
C VAL A 149 0.79 -16.93 -9.50
N GLU A 150 1.81 -17.46 -8.80
CA GLU A 150 1.99 -18.89 -8.55
C GLU A 150 0.81 -19.47 -7.74
N ARG A 151 0.33 -18.73 -6.74
CA ARG A 151 -0.75 -19.21 -5.88
C ARG A 151 -2.10 -19.29 -6.58
N PHE A 152 -2.42 -18.31 -7.43
CA PHE A 152 -3.77 -18.16 -7.98
C PHE A 152 -3.85 -18.35 -9.50
N GLY A 153 -2.72 -18.54 -10.19
CA GLY A 153 -2.65 -18.65 -11.65
C GLY A 153 -3.10 -17.39 -12.39
N VAL A 154 -3.14 -16.24 -11.74
CA VAL A 154 -3.59 -14.95 -12.31
C VAL A 154 -2.43 -14.21 -12.97
N VAL A 155 -2.72 -13.20 -13.79
CA VAL A 155 -1.71 -12.22 -14.23
C VAL A 155 -1.67 -11.08 -13.21
N ALA A 156 -0.48 -10.57 -12.90
CA ALA A 156 -0.24 -9.45 -11.99
C ALA A 156 0.45 -8.28 -12.71
N ASP A 157 -0.21 -7.12 -12.75
CA ASP A 157 0.34 -5.86 -13.24
C ASP A 157 0.79 -4.99 -12.06
N VAL A 158 2.10 -4.73 -12.00
CA VAL A 158 2.76 -4.07 -10.87
C VAL A 158 3.12 -2.64 -11.25
N ALA A 159 2.84 -1.71 -10.36
CA ALA A 159 3.32 -0.33 -10.42
C ALA A 159 3.91 0.08 -9.07
N LEU A 160 5.19 0.46 -9.05
CA LEU A 160 5.84 1.06 -7.89
C LEU A 160 5.70 2.57 -7.91
N HIS A 161 5.48 3.13 -6.73
CA HIS A 161 5.37 4.56 -6.53
C HIS A 161 6.34 5.09 -5.50
N GLU A 162 6.89 6.26 -5.81
CA GLU A 162 7.64 7.06 -4.85
C GLU A 162 6.69 7.81 -3.91
N PRO A 163 7.18 8.22 -2.73
CA PRO A 163 6.46 9.07 -1.82
C PRO A 163 6.03 10.37 -2.50
N HIS A 164 4.81 10.79 -2.21
CA HIS A 164 4.35 12.10 -2.64
C HIS A 164 5.21 13.20 -2.01
N ARG A 165 5.58 14.25 -2.77
CA ARG A 165 6.40 15.39 -2.31
C ARG A 165 5.94 16.08 -1.01
N GLU A 166 4.64 16.03 -0.73
CA GLU A 166 4.00 16.61 0.46
C GLU A 166 3.44 15.53 1.41
N GLY A 167 3.90 14.29 1.25
CA GLY A 167 3.53 13.15 2.09
C GLY A 167 4.68 12.73 3.00
N ASP A 168 4.44 11.65 3.74
CA ASP A 168 5.52 10.95 4.44
C ASP A 168 6.50 10.41 3.40
N GLN A 169 7.74 10.90 3.44
CA GLN A 169 8.81 10.51 2.49
C GLN A 169 9.27 9.05 2.66
N ARG A 170 8.69 8.32 3.61
CA ARG A 170 8.88 6.86 3.76
C ARG A 170 7.82 6.04 3.04
N ASN A 171 6.75 6.67 2.53
CA ASN A 171 5.61 5.98 1.94
C ASN A 171 5.86 5.51 0.49
N TRP A 172 6.89 4.68 0.32
CA TRP A 172 7.08 3.90 -0.89
C TRP A 172 6.04 2.79 -0.92
N HIS A 173 5.38 2.59 -2.04
CA HIS A 173 4.33 1.59 -2.14
C HIS A 173 4.25 0.99 -3.53
N ALA A 174 3.76 -0.24 -3.61
CA ALA A 174 3.44 -0.91 -4.86
C ALA A 174 1.93 -1.19 -4.92
N HIS A 175 1.35 -0.97 -6.10
CA HIS A 175 0.07 -1.54 -6.47
C HIS A 175 0.31 -2.77 -7.33
N ILE A 176 -0.28 -3.90 -6.97
CA ILE A 176 -0.34 -5.11 -7.80
C ILE A 176 -1.81 -5.30 -8.17
N LEU A 177 -2.13 -5.07 -9.43
CA LEU A 177 -3.47 -5.28 -9.98
C LEU A 177 -3.49 -6.63 -10.69
N THR A 178 -4.32 -7.56 -10.21
CA THR A 178 -4.43 -8.90 -10.79
C THR A 178 -5.74 -9.10 -11.53
N THR A 179 -5.71 -10.00 -12.52
CA THR A 179 -6.92 -10.54 -13.12
C THR A 179 -7.75 -11.30 -12.08
N THR A 180 -9.05 -11.47 -12.33
CA THR A 180 -9.94 -12.30 -11.49
C THR A 180 -10.12 -13.71 -12.03
N ARG A 181 -9.31 -14.10 -13.01
CA ARG A 181 -9.39 -15.36 -13.73
C ARG A 181 -8.00 -15.90 -13.93
N VAL A 182 -7.90 -17.22 -13.89
CA VAL A 182 -6.66 -17.96 -14.21
C VAL A 182 -6.29 -17.65 -15.65
N ALA A 183 -5.01 -17.42 -15.91
CA ALA A 183 -4.46 -17.15 -17.23
C ALA A 183 -3.70 -18.36 -17.75
N ASN A 184 -3.84 -18.62 -19.05
CA ASN A 184 -3.14 -19.66 -19.78
C ASN A 184 -2.82 -19.17 -21.21
N GLU A 185 -2.22 -20.02 -22.02
CA GLU A 185 -1.88 -19.77 -23.42
C GLU A 185 -3.06 -19.29 -24.29
N ASN A 186 -4.28 -19.71 -23.96
CA ASN A 186 -5.48 -19.38 -24.71
C ASN A 186 -6.21 -18.13 -24.20
N GLY A 187 -5.79 -17.57 -23.06
CA GLY A 187 -6.38 -16.36 -22.47
C GLY A 187 -6.80 -16.54 -21.01
N LEU A 188 -7.91 -15.90 -20.63
CA LEU A 188 -8.47 -15.95 -19.28
C LEU A 188 -9.51 -17.06 -19.15
N GLY A 189 -9.24 -18.04 -18.30
CA GLY A 189 -10.11 -19.17 -18.00
C GLY A 189 -11.01 -18.95 -16.77
N ASP A 190 -10.98 -19.92 -15.86
CA ASP A 190 -11.88 -19.96 -14.70
C ASP A 190 -11.70 -18.79 -13.75
N LYS A 191 -12.82 -18.35 -13.16
CA LYS A 191 -12.83 -17.24 -12.19
C LYS A 191 -12.27 -17.71 -10.86
N THR A 192 -11.27 -17.00 -10.35
CA THR A 192 -10.74 -17.24 -9.01
C THR A 192 -11.75 -16.75 -7.97
N ARG A 193 -12.07 -17.61 -6.99
CA ARG A 193 -13.07 -17.33 -5.94
C ARG A 193 -12.56 -17.54 -4.52
N GLU A 194 -11.32 -17.99 -4.38
CA GLU A 194 -10.71 -18.36 -3.10
C GLU A 194 -10.77 -17.23 -2.08
N LEU A 195 -10.53 -15.99 -2.54
CA LEU A 195 -10.55 -14.77 -1.74
C LEU A 195 -11.95 -14.15 -1.54
N ASP A 196 -13.00 -14.73 -2.14
CA ASP A 196 -14.39 -14.26 -1.99
C ASP A 196 -15.15 -15.00 -0.90
N GLY A 197 -14.64 -16.16 -0.46
CA GLY A 197 -15.28 -16.96 0.58
C GLY A 197 -15.24 -16.26 1.94
N ARG A 198 -16.38 -16.25 2.66
CA ARG A 198 -16.50 -15.60 3.99
C ARG A 198 -15.54 -16.17 5.03
N THR A 199 -15.20 -17.45 4.91
CA THR A 199 -14.31 -18.15 5.85
C THR A 199 -12.90 -18.31 5.28
N THR A 200 -12.79 -18.72 4.01
CA THR A 200 -11.50 -18.96 3.34
C THR A 200 -10.76 -17.66 3.01
N GLY A 201 -11.48 -16.62 2.60
CA GLY A 201 -10.92 -15.35 2.17
C GLY A 201 -10.09 -14.66 3.28
N PRO A 202 -10.64 -14.44 4.49
CA PRO A 202 -9.86 -13.85 5.59
C PRO A 202 -8.60 -14.64 5.95
N ALA A 203 -8.68 -15.97 5.98
CA ALA A 203 -7.53 -16.83 6.29
C ALA A 203 -6.44 -16.75 5.21
N LEU A 204 -6.84 -16.76 3.92
CA LEU A 204 -5.91 -16.60 2.81
C LEU A 204 -5.27 -15.21 2.79
N VAL A 205 -6.05 -14.16 3.08
CA VAL A 205 -5.50 -12.79 3.21
C VAL A 205 -4.51 -12.72 4.37
N GLU A 206 -4.78 -13.36 5.51
CA GLU A 206 -3.82 -13.41 6.62
C GLU A 206 -2.53 -14.15 6.21
N GLY A 207 -2.63 -15.28 5.50
CA GLY A 207 -1.46 -15.98 4.97
C GLY A 207 -0.64 -15.13 3.97
N LEU A 208 -1.30 -14.35 3.11
CA LEU A 208 -0.62 -13.40 2.23
C LEU A 208 0.08 -12.26 2.99
N ARG A 209 -0.54 -11.80 4.08
CA ARG A 209 0.02 -10.78 4.98
C ARG A 209 1.26 -11.29 5.70
N GLU A 210 1.20 -12.53 6.18
CA GLU A 210 2.34 -13.23 6.78
C GLU A 210 3.47 -13.40 5.77
N ALA A 211 3.18 -13.98 4.60
CA ALA A 211 4.16 -14.15 3.52
C ALA A 211 4.81 -12.81 3.16
N TRP A 212 4.04 -11.72 3.05
CA TRP A 212 4.59 -10.39 2.79
C TRP A 212 5.56 -9.91 3.86
N ALA A 213 5.20 -10.03 5.14
CA ALA A 213 6.08 -9.67 6.25
C ALA A 213 7.39 -10.47 6.23
N GLU A 214 7.32 -11.77 5.93
CA GLU A 214 8.51 -12.61 5.77
C GLU A 214 9.40 -12.13 4.63
N GLN A 215 8.83 -11.81 3.46
CA GLN A 215 9.61 -11.30 2.32
C GLN A 215 10.30 -9.98 2.65
N VAL A 216 9.58 -9.07 3.31
CA VAL A 216 10.11 -7.76 3.73
C VAL A 216 11.25 -7.96 4.74
N ASN A 217 11.05 -8.79 5.76
CA ASN A 217 12.06 -9.05 6.78
C ASN A 217 13.32 -9.69 6.19
N ALA A 218 13.16 -10.63 5.26
CA ALA A 218 14.29 -11.23 4.55
C ALA A 218 15.05 -10.20 3.70
N ALA A 219 14.35 -9.31 3.01
CA ALA A 219 14.98 -8.24 2.23
C ALA A 219 15.75 -7.25 3.13
N LEU A 220 15.16 -6.85 4.25
CA LEU A 220 15.80 -5.98 5.24
C LEU A 220 17.04 -6.64 5.85
N GLU A 221 16.99 -7.94 6.14
CA GLU A 221 18.12 -8.70 6.64
C GLU A 221 19.27 -8.78 5.63
N ARG A 222 18.98 -9.08 4.35
CA ARG A 222 20.00 -9.05 3.29
C ARG A 222 20.64 -7.67 3.13
N ALA A 223 19.86 -6.61 3.31
CA ALA A 223 20.33 -5.23 3.31
C ALA A 223 21.02 -4.80 4.62
N ARG A 224 21.18 -5.71 5.60
CA ARG A 224 21.76 -5.45 6.93
C ARG A 224 21.03 -4.37 7.71
N VAL A 225 19.73 -4.22 7.47
CA VAL A 225 18.85 -3.33 8.22
C VAL A 225 18.29 -4.09 9.42
N THR A 226 18.42 -3.51 10.61
CA THR A 226 17.97 -4.13 11.87
C THR A 226 16.46 -4.04 12.08
N ALA A 227 15.79 -3.11 11.38
CA ALA A 227 14.33 -2.98 11.41
C ALA A 227 13.65 -4.28 10.98
N ARG A 228 12.47 -4.54 11.57
CA ARG A 228 11.62 -5.67 11.26
C ARG A 228 10.17 -5.23 11.23
N VAL A 229 9.37 -5.89 10.40
CA VAL A 229 7.94 -5.70 10.27
C VAL A 229 7.18 -6.90 10.84
N ASP A 230 5.96 -6.64 11.28
CA ASP A 230 5.03 -7.66 11.79
C ASP A 230 3.67 -7.42 11.14
N HIS A 231 3.08 -8.47 10.59
CA HIS A 231 1.81 -8.40 9.87
C HIS A 231 0.60 -8.27 10.81
N ARG A 232 0.78 -8.63 12.08
CA ARG A 232 -0.29 -8.64 13.08
C ARG A 232 -0.61 -7.23 13.54
N SER A 233 -1.84 -7.03 14.00
CA SER A 233 -2.23 -5.76 14.60
C SER A 233 -1.42 -5.50 15.88
N PHE A 234 -1.22 -4.22 16.22
CA PHE A 234 -0.58 -3.85 17.49
C PHE A 234 -1.28 -4.52 18.68
N ALA A 235 -2.62 -4.53 18.70
CA ALA A 235 -3.39 -5.17 19.76
C ALA A 235 -3.08 -6.67 19.91
N ARG A 236 -2.93 -7.41 18.80
CA ARG A 236 -2.58 -8.83 18.85
C ARG A 236 -1.15 -9.05 19.37
N ARG A 237 -0.21 -8.22 18.92
CA ARG A 237 1.18 -8.26 19.41
C ARG A 237 1.29 -7.94 20.90
N ASP A 238 0.53 -6.95 21.35
CA ASP A 238 0.51 -6.53 22.75
C ASP A 238 -0.09 -7.64 23.62
N ALA A 239 -1.21 -8.24 23.20
CA ALA A 239 -1.85 -9.36 23.89
C ALA A 239 -0.91 -10.58 24.03
N GLU A 240 -0.20 -10.96 22.96
CA GLU A 240 0.76 -12.07 23.01
C GLU A 240 2.00 -11.77 23.88
N ARG A 241 2.35 -10.49 24.06
CA ARG A 241 3.42 -10.05 24.97
C ARG A 241 2.94 -9.83 26.41
N GLY A 242 1.65 -10.04 26.69
CA GLY A 242 1.05 -9.75 27.98
C GLY A 242 0.99 -8.26 28.34
N LEU A 243 1.03 -7.37 27.34
CA LEU A 243 0.97 -5.92 27.54
C LEU A 243 -0.49 -5.44 27.57
N ASP A 244 -0.88 -4.68 28.61
CA ASP A 244 -2.21 -4.09 28.69
C ASP A 244 -2.35 -3.00 27.61
N PRO A 245 -3.43 -3.00 26.80
CA PRO A 245 -3.75 -1.92 25.86
C PRO A 245 -3.75 -0.50 26.45
N ARG A 246 -3.95 -0.35 27.77
CA ARG A 246 -3.92 0.89 28.55
C ARG A 246 -2.50 1.39 28.82
N ASP A 247 -1.51 0.50 28.81
CA ASP A 247 -0.09 0.82 28.98
C ASP A 247 0.58 1.23 27.66
N ARG A 248 -0.21 1.35 26.57
CA ARG A 248 0.30 1.82 25.28
C ARG A 248 0.77 3.27 25.38
N PHE A 249 2.09 3.44 25.35
CA PHE A 249 2.73 4.75 25.18
C PHE A 249 2.50 5.38 23.78
N ARG A 250 1.86 4.66 22.85
CA ARG A 250 1.55 5.16 21.50
C ARG A 250 0.03 5.18 21.27
N PRO A 251 -0.61 6.36 21.13
CA PRO A 251 -2.03 6.43 20.79
C PRO A 251 -2.30 5.85 19.39
N PRO A 252 -3.49 5.30 19.13
CA PRO A 252 -3.88 4.87 17.79
C PRO A 252 -3.75 6.01 16.79
N GLY A 253 -3.10 5.74 15.65
CA GLY A 253 -3.04 6.72 14.57
C GLY A 253 -4.42 6.95 13.96
N VAL A 254 -4.84 8.22 13.82
CA VAL A 254 -6.08 8.57 13.12
C VAL A 254 -5.84 8.49 11.62
N HIS A 255 -6.50 7.56 10.93
CA HIS A 255 -6.43 7.48 9.47
C HIS A 255 -7.26 8.60 8.83
N LEU A 256 -6.59 9.62 8.32
CA LEU A 256 -7.23 10.65 7.50
C LEU A 256 -7.38 10.13 6.07
N GLY A 257 -8.62 9.99 5.61
CA GLY A 257 -8.89 9.58 4.23
C GLY A 257 -8.35 10.59 3.19
N PRO A 258 -8.27 10.22 1.90
CA PRO A 258 -7.65 11.05 0.87
C PRO A 258 -8.22 12.47 0.75
N GLY A 259 -9.54 12.62 0.94
CA GLY A 259 -10.20 13.93 0.95
C GLY A 259 -9.80 14.81 2.14
N ALA A 260 -9.70 14.24 3.34
CA ALA A 260 -9.24 14.96 4.53
C ALA A 260 -7.77 15.38 4.40
N MET A 261 -6.92 14.50 3.85
CA MET A 261 -5.53 14.82 3.56
C MET A 261 -5.39 15.91 2.48
N ALA A 262 -6.24 15.90 1.45
CA ALA A 262 -6.24 16.94 0.42
C ALA A 262 -6.66 18.31 0.99
N ILE A 263 -7.64 18.33 1.90
CA ILE A 263 -8.06 19.53 2.63
C ILE A 263 -6.94 20.04 3.52
N GLU A 264 -6.31 19.18 4.33
CA GLU A 264 -5.17 19.55 5.19
C GLU A 264 -3.99 20.08 4.37
N ARG A 265 -3.67 19.44 3.24
CA ARG A 265 -2.62 19.92 2.32
C ARG A 265 -2.96 21.28 1.73
N ARG A 266 -4.22 21.50 1.32
CA ARG A 266 -4.67 22.80 0.82
C ARG A 266 -4.52 23.87 1.91
N ALA A 267 -5.02 23.61 3.10
CA ALA A 267 -4.91 24.51 4.24
C ALA A 267 -3.44 24.79 4.62
N ALA A 268 -2.56 23.78 4.57
CA ALA A 268 -1.14 23.96 4.81
C ALA A 268 -0.45 24.84 3.75
N ARG A 269 -0.83 24.71 2.47
CA ARG A 269 -0.34 25.58 1.40
C ARG A 269 -0.86 27.01 1.53
N GLU A 270 -2.12 27.19 1.95
CA GLU A 270 -2.73 28.50 2.21
C GLU A 270 -2.05 29.20 3.40
N ARG A 271 -1.75 28.46 4.47
CA ARG A 271 -0.91 28.92 5.60
C ARG A 271 0.48 29.35 5.16
N MET A 272 1.18 28.52 4.36
CA MET A 272 2.51 28.86 3.82
C MET A 272 2.50 30.06 2.87
N ARG A 273 1.36 30.35 2.24
CA ARG A 273 1.19 31.53 1.36
C ARG A 273 0.71 32.78 2.12
N GLY A 274 0.49 32.70 3.43
CA GLY A 274 0.04 33.82 4.25
C GLY A 274 -1.40 34.26 3.96
N LEU A 275 -2.27 33.36 3.48
CA LEU A 275 -3.59 33.69 2.93
C LEU A 275 -4.79 33.26 3.81
N SER A 276 -4.63 33.07 5.13
CA SER A 276 -5.78 32.71 5.99
C SER A 276 -5.78 33.30 7.41
N ASP A 277 -6.90 33.90 7.81
CA ASP A 277 -7.24 34.26 9.19
C ASP A 277 -7.52 32.99 10.03
N ASP A 278 -6.55 32.63 10.86
CA ASP A 278 -6.31 31.25 11.30
C ASP A 278 -7.21 30.69 12.42
N ALA A 279 -8.02 31.48 13.12
CA ALA A 279 -8.76 30.96 14.30
C ALA A 279 -10.15 30.37 13.96
N GLY A 280 -10.84 30.91 12.95
CA GLY A 280 -12.26 30.65 12.74
C GLY A 280 -12.60 29.33 12.03
N VAL A 281 -11.69 28.80 11.20
CA VAL A 281 -11.95 27.61 10.38
C VAL A 281 -11.73 26.32 11.19
N MET A 282 -10.66 26.27 11.99
CA MET A 282 -10.34 25.13 12.85
C MET A 282 -11.41 24.92 13.94
N ALA A 283 -11.91 25.99 14.55
CA ALA A 283 -12.97 25.94 15.55
C ALA A 283 -14.29 25.39 14.95
N ARG A 284 -14.65 25.83 13.74
CA ARG A 284 -15.86 25.36 13.05
C ARG A 284 -15.78 23.89 12.64
N HIS A 285 -14.61 23.42 12.18
CA HIS A 285 -14.41 22.03 11.80
C HIS A 285 -14.42 21.10 13.02
N ARG A 286 -13.72 21.46 14.10
CA ARG A 286 -13.69 20.69 15.35
C ARG A 286 -15.07 20.60 16.00
N ALA A 287 -15.83 21.70 16.00
CA ALA A 287 -17.21 21.73 16.50
C ALA A 287 -18.18 20.88 15.65
N LYS A 288 -17.96 20.75 14.33
CA LYS A 288 -18.78 19.90 13.46
C LYS A 288 -18.47 18.41 13.67
N GLN A 289 -17.21 18.07 13.96
CA GLN A 289 -16.78 16.70 14.26
C GLN A 289 -17.26 16.20 15.62
N LEU A 290 -17.20 17.05 16.67
CA LEU A 290 -17.70 16.71 18.00
C LEU A 290 -19.22 16.46 17.98
N ARG A 291 -19.97 17.28 17.24
CA ARG A 291 -21.42 17.07 17.03
C ARG A 291 -21.74 15.79 16.26
N GLY A 292 -20.90 15.41 15.29
CA GLY A 292 -21.05 14.18 14.52
C GLY A 292 -20.66 12.92 15.29
N ALA A 293 -19.69 13.00 16.22
CA ALA A 293 -19.33 11.91 17.12
C ALA A 293 -20.43 11.66 18.16
N SER A 294 -20.87 12.72 18.85
CA SER A 294 -21.94 12.63 19.85
C SER A 294 -23.26 12.08 19.30
N ARG A 295 -23.64 12.42 18.05
CA ARG A 295 -24.81 11.82 17.38
C ARG A 295 -24.67 10.33 17.06
N ARG A 296 -23.46 9.84 16.79
CA ARG A 296 -23.20 8.43 16.48
C ARG A 296 -23.13 7.60 17.75
N ASP A 297 -22.60 8.17 18.82
CA ASP A 297 -22.58 7.54 20.14
C ASP A 297 -24.00 7.44 20.70
N ALA A 298 -24.80 8.50 20.61
CA ALA A 298 -26.22 8.49 20.98
C ALA A 298 -27.04 7.45 20.18
N MET A 299 -26.84 7.36 18.86
CA MET A 299 -27.52 6.33 18.03
C MET A 299 -27.06 4.89 18.35
N ARG A 300 -25.84 4.71 18.86
CA ARG A 300 -25.31 3.40 19.23
C ARG A 300 -25.86 2.94 20.59
N GLU A 301 -26.00 3.87 21.52
CA GLU A 301 -26.59 3.67 22.85
C GLU A 301 -28.09 3.35 22.74
N GLU A 302 -28.82 4.14 21.94
CA GLU A 302 -30.25 3.92 21.65
C GLU A 302 -30.52 2.60 20.87
N ARG A 303 -29.51 2.09 20.15
CA ARG A 303 -29.57 0.78 19.47
C ARG A 303 -29.23 -0.37 20.40
N SER A 304 -28.40 -0.16 21.43
CA SER A 304 -28.17 -1.16 22.47
C SER A 304 -29.35 -1.28 23.45
N GLU A 305 -30.01 -0.17 23.77
CA GLU A 305 -31.19 -0.15 24.66
C GLU A 305 -32.38 -0.89 24.02
N ARG A 306 -32.62 -0.67 22.71
CA ARG A 306 -33.62 -1.42 21.93
C ARG A 306 -33.33 -2.92 21.76
N HIS A 307 -32.13 -3.39 22.12
CA HIS A 307 -31.78 -4.81 22.08
C HIS A 307 -31.97 -5.52 23.43
N LEU A 308 -32.17 -4.75 24.52
CA LEU A 308 -32.41 -5.26 25.87
C LEU A 308 -33.90 -5.33 26.22
N GLU A 309 -34.76 -4.59 25.53
CA GLU A 309 -36.22 -4.72 25.59
C GLU A 309 -36.73 -5.60 24.44
N GLY A 310 -36.63 -6.92 24.61
CA GLY A 310 -37.26 -7.88 23.70
C GLY A 310 -38.80 -7.85 23.79
N PRO A 311 -39.53 -8.21 22.72
CA PRO A 311 -40.99 -8.15 22.70
C PRO A 311 -41.59 -9.14 23.70
N LYS A 312 -42.59 -8.69 24.49
CA LYS A 312 -43.55 -9.56 25.19
C LYS A 312 -44.57 -10.11 24.21
#